data_AF-A0A0M9FPW5-F1
#
_entry.id   AF-A0A0M9FPW5-F1
#
_cell.length_a   1.000
_cell.length_b   1.000
_cell.length_c   1.000
_cell.angle_alpha   90.00
_cell.angle_beta   90.00
_cell.angle_gamma   90.00
#
_symmetry.space_group_name_H-M   'P 1'
#
loop_
_entity.id
_entity.type
_entity.pdbx_description
1 polymer ?
#
loop_
_entity_poly.entity_id
_entity_poly.type
_entity_poly.pdbx_seq_one_letter_code
_entity_poly.pdbx_strand_id
1 'polypeptide(L)'
;MRGKGHQRAAEKAFQRWRQLHVDDLFNGRLLPTPLHATLRLPIFIAASSASSASPSTCDTPPPAAIVLHLSTNHRAVADWWGTEYDDAFLHVGPRTREGLDRVEADDAGGSSDGTPSIIASARVSAHVGPPAAPLGYPAYLAAEAKQWTEGVLRGETYAYDYAYADGPGGFALAPPPPPAPYLPPVRWLRQPLLDGFVAQRLTAHTGVTTGALIDARRSGAALCRQLPPFNLSPFYASSELLDRWCVFGEASALLPTSAAGPVPVSALSGPSTAAGHHRRAAELALSAAILPNYNAAWLNGAVVSSPRTGKCVVIVGPRSSGKTTLALHCVAPATAESHPRSHHHRYPTSNTVSNNTSHGGDDVQLRLTAAEHFLIGAGTPVQRMLRPHMPPNSDLPPHVFLCALPHRVKVGIGAVLGTLHPNPSLAAATTLPAFLRTDAGLRTFLANTDRVLWEMSMHYHVSLRDVCSSSSSSSNEASSPWQPAGVSALAGVVMLDWSVDELARAAPTPAHTRVRRVPLHAGGLPELLTRGRDYLFRGHYLVRSVYDEAVDGPARLADLFAQEWAARPPATGDAAPSLHCVEGSVNFSAATQLVRRLLAA
;
A
#
# COMPACT_ATOMS: atom_id res chain seq x y z
N MET A 1 -7.60 -2.43 46.90
CA MET A 1 -8.90 -3.13 46.76
C MET A 1 -9.76 -2.74 45.54
N ARG A 2 -9.29 -1.97 44.53
CA ARG A 2 -10.12 -1.54 43.38
C ARG A 2 -10.09 -2.46 42.12
N GLY A 3 -9.41 -3.61 42.14
CA GLY A 3 -9.23 -4.48 40.95
C GLY A 3 -10.22 -5.64 40.77
N LYS A 4 -10.84 -6.15 41.84
CA LYS A 4 -11.64 -7.39 41.79
C LYS A 4 -12.95 -7.27 40.98
N GLY A 5 -13.54 -6.07 40.92
CA GLY A 5 -14.78 -5.83 40.16
C GLY A 5 -14.57 -5.79 38.65
N HIS A 6 -13.50 -5.11 38.19
CA HIS A 6 -13.15 -5.03 36.77
C HIS A 6 -12.74 -6.39 36.21
N GLN A 7 -12.01 -7.18 36.98
CA GLN A 7 -11.60 -8.53 36.59
C GLN A 7 -12.81 -9.46 36.39
N ARG A 8 -13.76 -9.46 37.33
CA ARG A 8 -15.00 -10.26 37.19
C ARG A 8 -15.88 -9.80 36.02
N ALA A 9 -15.93 -8.50 35.74
CA ALA A 9 -16.66 -7.97 34.59
C ALA A 9 -15.99 -8.38 33.27
N ALA A 10 -14.66 -8.32 33.20
CA ALA A 10 -13.88 -8.78 32.05
C ALA A 10 -14.02 -10.29 31.82
N GLU A 11 -13.99 -11.12 32.87
CA GLU A 11 -14.19 -12.57 32.79
C GLU A 11 -15.60 -12.93 32.28
N LYS A 12 -16.64 -12.26 32.76
CA LYS A 12 -18.01 -12.44 32.27
C LYS A 12 -18.15 -12.02 30.81
N ALA A 13 -17.56 -10.89 30.43
CA ALA A 13 -17.53 -10.45 29.03
C ALA A 13 -16.78 -11.46 28.17
N PHE A 14 -15.66 -11.99 28.65
CA PHE A 14 -14.88 -13.02 27.96
C PHE A 14 -15.73 -14.25 27.65
N GLN A 15 -16.46 -14.76 28.65
CA GLN A 15 -17.36 -15.91 28.48
C GLN A 15 -18.47 -15.65 27.46
N ARG A 16 -19.10 -14.47 27.52
CA ARG A 16 -20.19 -14.09 26.59
C ARG A 16 -19.73 -14.06 25.14
N TRP A 17 -18.63 -13.36 24.88
CA TRP A 17 -18.05 -13.26 23.55
C TRP A 17 -17.58 -14.62 23.02
N ARG A 18 -17.03 -15.51 23.88
CA ARG A 18 -16.61 -16.87 23.44
C ARG A 18 -17.76 -17.76 22.97
N GLN A 19 -18.99 -17.46 23.40
CA GLN A 19 -20.20 -18.19 23.02
C GLN A 19 -20.90 -17.57 21.80
N LEU A 20 -20.35 -16.50 21.23
CA LEU A 20 -20.95 -15.78 20.10
C LEU A 20 -20.45 -16.36 18.77
N HIS A 21 -21.34 -16.48 17.79
CA HIS A 21 -20.96 -16.70 16.40
C HIS A 21 -20.56 -15.38 15.75
N VAL A 22 -19.49 -15.39 14.98
CA VAL A 22 -19.01 -14.25 14.20
C VAL A 22 -20.11 -13.76 13.25
N ASP A 23 -20.91 -14.68 12.70
CA ASP A 23 -22.04 -14.33 11.84
C ASP A 23 -23.07 -13.47 12.55
N ASP A 24 -23.27 -13.61 13.87
CA ASP A 24 -24.18 -12.74 14.63
C ASP A 24 -23.68 -11.28 14.70
N LEU A 25 -22.36 -11.07 14.62
CA LEU A 25 -21.77 -9.73 14.50
C LEU A 25 -22.09 -9.13 13.13
N PHE A 26 -21.92 -9.89 12.05
CA PHE A 26 -22.07 -9.42 10.67
C PHE A 26 -23.52 -9.35 10.19
N ASN A 27 -24.41 -10.19 10.72
CA ASN A 27 -25.82 -10.28 10.36
C ASN A 27 -26.66 -9.14 10.95
N GLY A 28 -26.08 -7.95 11.15
CA GLY A 28 -26.76 -6.71 11.52
C GLY A 28 -27.54 -6.71 12.84
N ARG A 29 -27.53 -7.80 13.61
CA ARG A 29 -28.18 -7.89 14.93
C ARG A 29 -27.37 -7.18 15.99
N LEU A 30 -26.04 -7.33 15.94
CA LEU A 30 -25.13 -6.78 16.94
C LEU A 30 -24.32 -5.58 16.41
N LEU A 31 -24.02 -5.54 15.11
CA LEU A 31 -23.36 -4.42 14.44
C LEU A 31 -24.15 -4.03 13.17
N PRO A 32 -25.28 -3.29 13.30
CA PRO A 32 -26.09 -2.90 12.14
C PRO A 32 -25.27 -2.01 11.20
N THR A 33 -25.12 -2.40 9.93
CA THR A 33 -24.37 -1.63 8.91
C THR A 33 -25.24 -1.31 7.68
N PRO A 34 -26.22 -0.39 7.81
CA PRO A 34 -27.23 -0.11 6.78
C PRO A 34 -26.70 0.53 5.48
N LEU A 35 -25.52 1.15 5.50
CA LEU A 35 -24.92 1.78 4.33
C LEU A 35 -24.03 0.77 3.62
N HIS A 36 -24.26 0.56 2.33
CA HIS A 36 -23.55 -0.42 1.53
C HIS A 36 -22.89 0.25 0.32
N ALA A 37 -21.68 -0.21 0.00
CA ALA A 37 -20.98 0.14 -1.22
C ALA A 37 -20.26 -1.10 -1.76
N THR A 38 -20.05 -1.14 -3.07
CA THR A 38 -19.34 -2.21 -3.74
C THR A 38 -18.12 -1.62 -4.43
N LEU A 39 -16.93 -2.02 -3.98
CA LEU A 39 -15.69 -1.71 -4.66
C LEU A 39 -15.41 -2.78 -5.70
N ARG A 40 -15.49 -2.40 -6.98
CA ARG A 40 -15.34 -3.31 -8.12
C ARG A 40 -14.00 -3.06 -8.80
N LEU A 41 -13.17 -4.10 -8.87
CA LEU A 41 -11.86 -4.06 -9.50
C LEU A 41 -11.92 -4.82 -10.83
N PRO A 42 -12.16 -4.13 -11.96
CA PRO A 42 -12.21 -4.78 -13.26
C PRO A 42 -10.84 -5.36 -13.63
N ILE A 43 -10.85 -6.57 -14.19
CA ILE A 43 -9.65 -7.28 -14.60
C ILE A 43 -9.41 -7.00 -16.07
N PHE A 44 -8.30 -6.35 -16.32
CA PHE A 44 -7.86 -6.05 -17.66
C PHE A 44 -6.91 -7.13 -18.15
N ILE A 45 -7.21 -7.68 -19.32
CA ILE A 45 -6.31 -8.57 -20.05
C ILE A 45 -5.99 -7.87 -21.36
N ALA A 46 -4.75 -7.42 -21.51
CA ALA A 46 -4.33 -6.82 -22.77
C ALA A 46 -4.60 -7.81 -23.92
N ALA A 47 -5.23 -7.34 -24.99
CA ALA A 47 -5.34 -8.13 -26.20
C ALA A 47 -3.91 -8.28 -26.74
N SER A 48 -3.43 -9.52 -26.89
CA SER A 48 -2.22 -9.74 -27.66
C SER A 48 -2.45 -9.15 -29.04
N SER A 49 -1.60 -8.22 -29.45
CA SER A 49 -1.58 -7.62 -30.78
C SER A 49 -1.34 -8.69 -31.84
N ALA A 50 -2.40 -9.42 -32.19
CA ALA A 50 -2.43 -10.40 -33.26
C ALA A 50 -3.74 -10.21 -34.03
N SER A 51 -3.57 -9.79 -35.28
CA SER A 51 -4.56 -9.60 -36.35
C SER A 51 -5.37 -8.30 -36.33
N SER A 52 -5.06 -7.48 -37.33
CA SER A 52 -5.86 -6.40 -37.92
C SER A 52 -7.11 -6.95 -38.60
N ALA A 53 -8.08 -7.43 -37.83
CA ALA A 53 -9.42 -7.73 -38.32
C ALA A 53 -10.41 -6.78 -37.65
N SER A 54 -11.06 -5.93 -38.45
CA SER A 54 -12.06 -4.96 -38.03
C SER A 54 -13.13 -5.60 -37.12
N PRO A 55 -13.58 -4.94 -36.03
CA PRO A 55 -14.62 -5.49 -35.18
C PRO A 55 -15.98 -5.25 -35.85
N SER A 56 -16.38 -6.13 -36.78
CA SER A 56 -17.79 -6.24 -37.14
C SER A 56 -18.50 -7.02 -36.03
N THR A 57 -19.33 -6.30 -35.26
CA THR A 57 -20.42 -6.80 -34.41
C THR A 57 -20.13 -8.08 -33.62
N CYS A 58 -19.71 -7.95 -32.37
CA CYS A 58 -19.74 -9.10 -31.47
C CYS A 58 -19.80 -8.65 -30.01
N ASP A 59 -20.80 -9.18 -29.30
CA ASP A 59 -21.00 -9.10 -27.85
C ASP A 59 -19.66 -9.24 -27.12
N THR A 60 -19.16 -8.12 -26.60
CA THR A 60 -17.99 -8.16 -25.73
C THR A 60 -18.50 -8.59 -24.37
N PRO A 61 -18.18 -9.81 -23.87
CA PRO A 61 -18.65 -10.22 -22.56
C PRO A 61 -18.15 -9.20 -21.52
N PRO A 62 -18.98 -8.88 -20.51
CA PRO A 62 -18.63 -7.91 -19.48
C PRO A 62 -17.30 -8.31 -18.81
N PRO A 63 -16.39 -7.35 -18.58
CA PRO A 63 -15.07 -7.64 -18.05
C PRO A 63 -15.19 -8.26 -16.66
N ALA A 64 -14.51 -9.39 -16.45
CA ALA A 64 -14.41 -10.06 -15.16
C ALA A 64 -13.92 -9.10 -14.07
N ALA A 65 -14.31 -9.34 -12.82
CA ALA A 65 -13.98 -8.44 -11.72
C ALA A 65 -13.68 -9.17 -10.42
N ILE A 66 -12.95 -8.47 -9.55
CA ILE A 66 -12.87 -8.79 -8.12
C ILE A 66 -13.77 -7.81 -7.38
N VAL A 67 -14.53 -8.30 -6.40
CA VAL A 67 -15.55 -7.52 -5.71
C VAL A 67 -15.29 -7.48 -4.21
N LEU A 68 -15.24 -6.26 -3.66
CA LEU A 68 -15.21 -6.04 -2.22
C LEU A 68 -16.51 -5.38 -1.79
N HIS A 69 -17.27 -6.09 -0.96
CA HIS A 69 -18.51 -5.57 -0.38
C HIS A 69 -18.18 -4.78 0.89
N LEU A 70 -18.45 -3.48 0.87
CA LEU A 70 -18.22 -2.57 1.97
C LEU A 70 -19.55 -2.29 2.68
N SER A 71 -19.58 -2.37 4.02
CA SER A 71 -20.76 -1.97 4.80
C SER A 71 -20.40 -1.10 6.01
N THR A 72 -21.22 -0.12 6.32
CA THR A 72 -21.01 0.75 7.48
C THR A 72 -22.31 1.27 8.06
N ASN A 73 -22.26 1.72 9.32
CA ASN A 73 -23.35 2.36 10.02
C ASN A 73 -23.21 3.88 10.10
N HIS A 74 -22.09 4.42 9.60
CA HIS A 74 -21.73 5.80 9.82
C HIS A 74 -21.48 6.50 8.50
N ARG A 75 -22.24 7.56 8.24
CA ARG A 75 -22.20 8.29 6.97
C ARG A 75 -20.81 8.82 6.61
N ALA A 76 -20.07 9.36 7.57
CA ALA A 76 -18.72 9.86 7.30
C ALA A 76 -17.74 8.75 6.85
N VAL A 77 -17.99 7.48 7.18
CA VAL A 77 -17.18 6.35 6.67
C VAL A 77 -17.52 6.10 5.21
N ALA A 78 -18.81 6.11 4.87
CA ALA A 78 -19.26 5.97 3.48
C ALA A 78 -18.78 7.13 2.60
N ASP A 79 -18.86 8.38 3.09
CA ASP A 79 -18.35 9.56 2.40
C ASP A 79 -16.82 9.46 2.21
N TRP A 80 -16.09 8.99 3.24
CA TRP A 80 -14.65 8.76 3.12
C TRP A 80 -14.31 7.71 2.04
N TRP A 81 -15.09 6.64 1.89
CA TRP A 81 -14.86 5.66 0.82
C TRP A 81 -14.92 6.29 -0.56
N GLY A 82 -15.88 7.18 -0.83
CA GLY A 82 -15.94 7.91 -2.10
C GLY A 82 -14.67 8.72 -2.34
N THR A 83 -14.13 9.34 -1.29
CA THR A 83 -12.88 10.09 -1.40
C THR A 83 -11.64 9.20 -1.56
N GLU A 84 -11.63 7.99 -1.00
CA GLU A 84 -10.46 7.10 -0.95
C GLU A 84 -10.35 6.20 -2.19
N TYR A 85 -11.46 5.59 -2.63
CA TYR A 85 -11.47 4.51 -3.62
C TYR A 85 -11.73 4.96 -5.07
N ASP A 86 -11.95 6.26 -5.30
CA ASP A 86 -12.36 6.85 -6.58
C ASP A 86 -13.75 6.36 -7.04
N ASP A 87 -14.59 7.28 -7.51
CA ASP A 87 -15.95 6.98 -8.00
C ASP A 87 -15.93 6.03 -9.22
N ALA A 88 -14.79 5.91 -9.90
CA ALA A 88 -14.61 4.98 -11.01
C ALA A 88 -14.70 3.50 -10.58
N PHE A 89 -14.36 3.17 -9.34
CA PHE A 89 -14.36 1.78 -8.82
C PHE A 89 -15.42 1.54 -7.76
N LEU A 90 -15.84 2.61 -7.05
CA LEU A 90 -16.82 2.52 -5.98
C LEU A 90 -18.25 2.72 -6.51
N HIS A 91 -19.07 1.68 -6.39
CA HIS A 91 -20.50 1.76 -6.66
C HIS A 91 -21.28 1.85 -5.36
N VAL A 92 -21.90 3.00 -5.10
CA VAL A 92 -22.82 3.19 -3.97
C VAL A 92 -24.23 2.82 -4.45
N GLY A 93 -24.82 1.78 -3.86
CA GLY A 93 -26.13 1.26 -4.29
C GLY A 93 -27.11 1.15 -3.12
N PRO A 94 -28.40 1.46 -3.32
CA PRO A 94 -29.45 1.04 -2.39
C PRO A 94 -29.70 -0.44 -2.66
N ARG A 95 -29.04 -1.34 -1.92
CA ARG A 95 -29.39 -2.76 -1.97
C ARG A 95 -29.65 -3.28 -0.57
N THR A 96 -30.91 -3.65 -0.36
CA THR A 96 -31.38 -4.39 0.80
C THR A 96 -30.59 -5.70 0.93
N ARG A 97 -30.27 -6.01 2.19
CA ARG A 97 -29.53 -7.19 2.68
C ARG A 97 -29.88 -8.53 2.03
N GLU A 98 -31.11 -8.69 1.51
CA GLU A 98 -31.58 -9.91 0.84
C GLU A 98 -30.92 -10.18 -0.53
N GLY A 99 -30.27 -9.19 -1.14
CA GLY A 99 -29.54 -9.36 -2.40
C GLY A 99 -28.11 -9.87 -2.27
N LEU A 100 -27.51 -9.87 -1.07
CA LEU A 100 -26.13 -10.30 -0.85
C LEU A 100 -26.00 -11.82 -0.63
N ASP A 101 -27.02 -12.46 -0.07
CA ASP A 101 -27.05 -13.92 0.11
C ASP A 101 -27.68 -14.64 -1.10
N ARG A 102 -28.40 -13.92 -1.98
CA ARG A 102 -28.96 -14.47 -3.22
C ARG A 102 -27.96 -14.56 -4.39
N VAL A 103 -26.91 -13.72 -4.41
CA VAL A 103 -25.89 -13.78 -5.48
C VAL A 103 -25.09 -15.08 -5.42
N GLU A 104 -24.91 -15.67 -4.24
CA GLU A 104 -24.29 -17.00 -4.11
C GLU A 104 -25.24 -18.16 -4.50
N ALA A 105 -26.56 -17.93 -4.53
CA ALA A 105 -27.56 -18.95 -4.86
C ALA A 105 -28.00 -18.93 -6.33
N ASP A 106 -27.98 -17.76 -7.00
CA ASP A 106 -28.30 -17.64 -8.43
C ASP A 106 -27.09 -17.88 -9.36
N ASP A 107 -25.85 -17.87 -8.85
CA ASP A 107 -24.63 -18.17 -9.64
C ASP A 107 -24.45 -19.68 -9.98
N ALA A 108 -25.35 -20.55 -9.51
CA ALA A 108 -25.39 -21.97 -9.87
C ALA A 108 -26.43 -22.30 -10.96
N GLY A 109 -27.28 -21.35 -11.36
CA GLY A 109 -28.37 -21.57 -12.32
C GLY A 109 -28.37 -20.51 -13.41
N GLY A 110 -27.91 -20.88 -14.61
CA GLY A 110 -27.76 -19.96 -15.73
C GLY A 110 -29.04 -19.16 -16.04
N SER A 111 -28.91 -17.84 -16.04
CA SER A 111 -29.72 -16.98 -16.90
C SER A 111 -28.92 -15.74 -17.31
N SER A 112 -29.04 -15.41 -18.60
CA SER A 112 -28.35 -14.38 -19.35
C SER A 112 -28.81 -12.97 -18.99
N ASP A 113 -27.95 -12.14 -18.39
CA ASP A 113 -27.98 -10.69 -18.64
C ASP A 113 -26.68 -10.00 -18.16
N GLY A 114 -25.73 -9.74 -19.06
CA GLY A 114 -24.69 -8.69 -18.97
C GLY A 114 -23.82 -8.54 -17.70
N THR A 115 -23.90 -9.43 -16.71
CA THR A 115 -23.14 -9.32 -15.46
C THR A 115 -21.73 -9.88 -15.64
N PRO A 116 -20.69 -9.17 -15.16
CA PRO A 116 -19.31 -9.63 -15.22
C PRO A 116 -19.14 -10.96 -14.49
N SER A 117 -18.22 -11.82 -14.94
CA SER A 117 -17.79 -12.94 -14.12
C SER A 117 -17.02 -12.44 -12.89
N ILE A 118 -17.46 -12.82 -11.70
CA ILE A 118 -16.77 -12.50 -10.44
C ILE A 118 -15.77 -13.62 -10.16
N ILE A 119 -14.48 -13.30 -10.10
CA ILE A 119 -13.43 -14.31 -9.88
C ILE A 119 -13.02 -14.44 -8.41
N ALA A 120 -13.35 -13.43 -7.62
CA ALA A 120 -13.10 -13.39 -6.18
C ALA A 120 -14.00 -12.33 -5.54
N SER A 121 -14.50 -12.62 -4.35
CA SER A 121 -15.26 -11.67 -3.55
C SER A 121 -14.81 -11.70 -2.09
N ALA A 122 -14.97 -10.58 -1.40
CA ALA A 122 -14.70 -10.47 0.04
C ALA A 122 -15.60 -9.40 0.67
N ARG A 123 -15.79 -9.44 2.00
CA ARG A 123 -16.66 -8.50 2.71
C ARG A 123 -15.90 -7.75 3.81
N VAL A 124 -16.12 -6.44 3.90
CA VAL A 124 -15.51 -5.55 4.89
C VAL A 124 -16.58 -4.66 5.52
N SER A 125 -16.71 -4.71 6.83
CA SER A 125 -17.66 -3.90 7.58
C SER A 125 -16.93 -2.91 8.50
N ALA A 126 -17.21 -1.61 8.40
CA ALA A 126 -16.77 -0.61 9.37
C ALA A 126 -17.94 -0.18 10.25
N HIS A 127 -17.89 -0.49 11.54
CA HIS A 127 -18.94 -0.12 12.48
C HIS A 127 -18.44 0.90 13.51
N VAL A 128 -18.98 2.10 13.49
CA VAL A 128 -18.72 3.12 14.51
C VAL A 128 -19.55 2.83 15.75
N GLY A 129 -18.88 2.74 16.88
CA GLY A 129 -19.45 2.38 18.17
C GLY A 129 -19.30 0.88 18.50
N PRO A 130 -19.62 0.50 19.75
CA PRO A 130 -19.57 -0.88 20.19
C PRO A 130 -20.72 -1.71 19.60
N PRO A 131 -20.60 -3.06 19.67
CA PRO A 131 -21.73 -3.95 19.48
C PRO A 131 -22.90 -3.61 20.42
N ALA A 132 -24.12 -3.90 19.95
CA ALA A 132 -25.36 -3.66 20.69
C ALA A 132 -25.36 -4.30 22.10
N ALA A 133 -26.10 -3.67 23.01
CA ALA A 133 -26.28 -4.21 24.36
C ALA A 133 -26.90 -5.62 24.31
N PRO A 134 -26.48 -6.54 25.21
CA PRO A 134 -25.60 -6.34 26.35
C PRO A 134 -24.11 -6.65 26.09
N LEU A 135 -23.68 -6.77 24.82
CA LEU A 135 -22.34 -7.24 24.48
C LEU A 135 -21.26 -6.16 24.74
N GLY A 136 -21.48 -4.94 24.23
CA GLY A 136 -20.54 -3.82 24.39
C GLY A 136 -19.15 -4.09 23.80
N TYR A 137 -18.15 -3.29 24.13
CA TYR A 137 -16.76 -3.56 23.74
C TYR A 137 -16.21 -4.84 24.42
N PRO A 138 -15.27 -5.57 23.80
CA PRO A 138 -14.57 -6.69 24.44
C PRO A 138 -13.77 -6.25 25.67
N ALA A 139 -14.42 -6.21 26.84
CA ALA A 139 -13.85 -5.65 28.07
C ALA A 139 -12.58 -6.38 28.54
N TYR A 140 -12.47 -7.67 28.23
CA TYR A 140 -11.26 -8.45 28.50
C TYR A 140 -10.06 -7.93 27.71
N LEU A 141 -10.21 -7.73 26.39
CA LEU A 141 -9.15 -7.17 25.55
C LEU A 141 -8.75 -5.76 26.01
N ALA A 142 -9.72 -4.92 26.37
CA ALA A 142 -9.44 -3.58 26.90
C ALA A 142 -8.66 -3.61 28.22
N ALA A 143 -8.99 -4.54 29.14
CA ALA A 143 -8.29 -4.70 30.40
C ALA A 143 -6.84 -5.20 30.19
N GLU A 144 -6.65 -6.20 29.35
CA GLU A 144 -5.32 -6.71 29.02
C GLU A 144 -4.49 -5.67 28.25
N ALA A 145 -5.11 -4.86 27.38
CA ALA A 145 -4.45 -3.78 26.67
C ALA A 145 -3.88 -2.72 27.61
N LYS A 146 -4.67 -2.34 28.63
CA LYS A 146 -4.23 -1.42 29.67
C LYS A 146 -3.04 -1.98 30.45
N GLN A 147 -3.13 -3.24 30.90
CA GLN A 147 -2.05 -3.89 31.64
C GLN A 147 -0.76 -4.02 30.81
N TRP A 148 -0.88 -4.37 29.53
CA TRP A 148 0.25 -4.46 28.61
C TRP A 148 0.95 -3.11 28.46
N THR A 149 0.17 -2.07 28.20
CA THR A 149 0.67 -0.70 28.00
C THR A 149 1.37 -0.18 29.25
N GLU A 150 0.76 -0.37 30.43
CA GLU A 150 1.40 -0.04 31.71
C GLU A 150 2.69 -0.86 31.95
N GLY A 151 2.77 -2.08 31.42
CA GLY A 151 3.98 -2.89 31.43
C GLY A 151 5.11 -2.30 30.59
N VAL A 152 4.81 -1.93 29.33
CA VAL A 152 5.80 -1.30 28.42
C VAL A 152 6.29 0.02 29.00
N LEU A 153 5.40 0.89 29.47
CA LEU A 153 5.77 2.19 30.05
C LEU A 153 6.65 2.03 31.31
N ARG A 154 6.37 1.04 32.15
CA ARG A 154 7.23 0.72 33.31
C ARG A 154 8.61 0.23 32.86
N GLY A 155 8.68 -0.64 31.85
CA GLY A 155 9.94 -1.11 31.29
C GLY A 155 10.78 0.02 30.67
N GLU A 156 10.14 0.93 29.93
CA GLU A 156 10.81 2.11 29.34
C GLU A 156 11.29 3.10 30.41
N THR A 157 10.49 3.33 31.46
CA THR A 157 10.88 4.19 32.59
C THR A 157 12.05 3.59 33.36
N TYR A 158 12.00 2.29 33.64
CA TYR A 158 13.10 1.58 34.28
C TYR A 158 14.40 1.64 33.46
N ALA A 159 14.34 1.39 32.15
CA ALA A 159 15.51 1.46 31.28
C ALA A 159 16.13 2.87 31.24
N TYR A 160 15.30 3.91 31.29
CA TYR A 160 15.74 5.29 31.38
C TYR A 160 16.43 5.60 32.72
N ASP A 161 15.82 5.22 33.83
CA ASP A 161 16.36 5.48 35.17
C ASP A 161 17.68 4.70 35.41
N TYR A 162 17.76 3.46 34.93
CA TYR A 162 19.00 2.65 35.01
C TYR A 162 20.14 3.26 34.19
N ALA A 163 19.89 3.70 32.95
CA ALA A 163 20.90 4.35 32.12
C ALA A 163 21.40 5.68 32.69
N TYR A 164 20.67 6.30 33.62
CA TYR A 164 21.04 7.54 34.30
C TYR A 164 21.70 7.30 35.67
N ALA A 165 21.43 6.16 36.31
CA ALA A 165 22.01 5.78 37.60
C ALA A 165 23.53 5.51 37.53
N ASP A 166 24.07 5.20 36.34
CA ASP A 166 25.51 5.04 36.07
C ASP A 166 26.23 6.38 35.74
N GLY A 167 25.56 7.53 35.94
CA GLY A 167 26.19 8.84 35.85
C GLY A 167 27.14 9.13 37.04
N PRO A 168 28.11 10.07 36.93
CA PRO A 168 29.23 10.24 37.88
C PRO A 168 28.86 10.74 39.29
N GLY A 169 27.60 10.69 39.72
CA GLY A 169 27.11 11.16 41.02
C GLY A 169 26.26 10.09 41.69
N GLY A 170 26.92 9.04 42.19
CA GLY A 170 26.29 7.85 42.73
C GLY A 170 25.26 8.11 43.84
N PHE A 171 24.06 7.56 43.64
CA PHE A 171 23.26 6.98 44.70
C PHE A 171 22.82 5.59 44.24
N ALA A 172 23.47 4.57 44.79
CA ALA A 172 23.19 3.17 44.50
C ALA A 172 21.78 2.80 45.03
N LEU A 173 20.79 2.79 44.14
CA LEU A 173 19.52 2.13 44.41
C LEU A 173 19.68 0.61 44.23
N ALA A 174 19.00 -0.14 45.10
CA ALA A 174 19.10 -1.59 45.33
C ALA A 174 19.18 -2.47 44.06
N PRO A 175 19.77 -3.68 44.16
CA PRO A 175 19.91 -4.59 43.02
C PRO A 175 18.56 -4.92 42.36
N PRO A 176 18.56 -5.18 41.04
CA PRO A 176 17.34 -5.26 40.26
C PRO A 176 16.44 -6.42 40.70
N PRO A 177 15.11 -6.24 40.78
CA PRO A 177 14.19 -7.36 40.70
C PRO A 177 14.35 -8.06 39.34
N PRO A 178 14.03 -9.36 39.22
CA PRO A 178 14.29 -10.16 38.03
C PRO A 178 13.73 -9.51 36.75
N PRO A 179 14.41 -9.72 35.60
CA PRO A 179 14.13 -8.99 34.36
C PRO A 179 12.69 -9.28 33.91
N ALA A 180 11.83 -8.27 33.96
CA ALA A 180 10.62 -8.31 33.15
C ALA A 180 11.07 -8.32 31.68
N PRO A 181 10.73 -9.35 30.88
CA PRO A 181 11.19 -9.45 29.51
C PRO A 181 10.72 -8.22 28.73
N TYR A 182 11.64 -7.57 28.03
CA TYR A 182 11.32 -6.45 27.15
C TYR A 182 10.33 -6.92 26.09
N LEU A 183 9.21 -6.20 26.01
CA LEU A 183 8.05 -6.60 25.24
C LEU A 183 8.07 -5.91 23.85
N PRO A 184 7.73 -6.62 22.77
CA PRO A 184 7.74 -6.03 21.43
C PRO A 184 6.78 -4.82 21.33
N PRO A 185 7.13 -3.77 20.56
CA PRO A 185 6.40 -2.50 20.53
C PRO A 185 5.01 -2.61 19.87
N VAL A 186 4.74 -3.72 19.18
CA VAL A 186 3.44 -4.04 18.61
C VAL A 186 3.00 -5.41 19.12
N ARG A 187 1.79 -5.48 19.70
CA ARG A 187 1.18 -6.72 20.17
C ARG A 187 -0.27 -6.81 19.70
N TRP A 188 -0.74 -8.03 19.46
CA TRP A 188 -2.15 -8.33 19.32
C TRP A 188 -2.68 -9.05 20.52
N LEU A 189 -3.84 -8.59 20.99
CA LEU A 189 -4.66 -9.30 21.93
C LEU A 189 -5.81 -9.92 21.16
N ARG A 190 -6.03 -11.22 21.35
CA ARG A 190 -7.05 -11.98 20.62
C ARG A 190 -7.98 -12.66 21.60
N GLN A 191 -9.25 -12.69 21.23
CA GLN A 191 -10.29 -13.40 21.93
C GLN A 191 -11.05 -14.27 20.91
N PRO A 192 -11.03 -15.60 21.07
CA PRO A 192 -11.70 -16.50 20.14
C PRO A 192 -13.23 -16.41 20.26
N LEU A 193 -13.91 -16.54 19.13
CA LEU A 193 -15.35 -16.75 18.99
C LEU A 193 -15.59 -18.22 18.54
N LEU A 194 -16.84 -18.62 18.32
CA LEU A 194 -17.16 -20.01 17.91
C LEU A 194 -16.64 -20.38 16.51
N ASP A 195 -16.68 -19.44 15.57
CA ASP A 195 -16.36 -19.60 14.13
C ASP A 195 -15.54 -18.40 13.60
N GLY A 196 -14.80 -17.75 14.50
CA GLY A 196 -13.99 -16.58 14.20
C GLY A 196 -13.23 -16.06 15.41
N PHE A 197 -12.81 -14.80 15.35
CA PHE A 197 -12.16 -14.16 16.49
C PHE A 197 -12.38 -12.64 16.50
N VAL A 198 -12.22 -12.03 17.67
CA VAL A 198 -12.05 -10.58 17.82
C VAL A 198 -10.67 -10.30 18.37
N ALA A 199 -10.03 -9.26 17.86
CA ALA A 199 -8.68 -8.90 18.23
C ALA A 199 -8.51 -7.37 18.30
N GLN A 200 -7.55 -6.93 19.09
CA GLN A 200 -7.15 -5.53 19.19
C GLN A 200 -5.65 -5.40 18.97
N ARG A 201 -5.26 -4.49 18.07
CA ARG A 201 -3.86 -4.12 17.87
C ARG A 201 -3.46 -3.13 18.96
N LEU A 202 -2.32 -3.36 19.58
CA LEU A 202 -1.68 -2.42 20.47
C LEU A 202 -0.40 -1.93 19.82
N THR A 203 -0.33 -0.64 19.58
CA THR A 203 0.91 0.05 19.22
C THR A 203 1.32 0.88 20.41
N ALA A 204 2.32 0.38 21.13
CA ALA A 204 3.06 1.25 22.01
C ALA A 204 3.92 2.20 21.16
N HIS A 205 4.33 3.32 21.74
CA HIS A 205 5.37 4.14 21.13
C HIS A 205 6.57 3.25 20.79
N THR A 206 7.23 3.47 19.65
CA THR A 206 8.51 2.82 19.36
C THR A 206 9.59 3.48 20.23
N GLY A 207 9.59 3.15 21.51
CA GLY A 207 10.71 3.40 22.43
C GLY A 207 11.78 2.34 22.26
N VAL A 208 12.31 2.17 21.03
CA VAL A 208 13.53 1.36 20.88
C VAL A 208 14.57 2.02 21.79
N THR A 209 15.18 1.22 22.65
CA THR A 209 16.24 1.56 23.59
C THR A 209 17.54 1.97 22.89
N THR A 210 17.46 2.86 21.89
CA THR A 210 18.60 3.44 21.17
C THR A 210 18.89 4.85 21.70
N GLY A 211 20.17 5.26 21.63
CA GLY A 211 20.63 6.57 22.13
C GLY A 211 19.82 7.77 21.59
N ALA A 212 19.35 7.69 20.35
CA ALA A 212 18.53 8.72 19.72
C ALA A 212 17.20 9.02 20.47
N LEU A 213 16.62 8.05 21.19
CA LEU A 213 15.39 8.24 21.97
C LEU A 213 15.67 8.91 23.32
N ILE A 214 16.81 8.61 23.95
CA ILE A 214 17.28 9.29 25.15
C ILE A 214 17.50 10.77 24.82
N ASP A 215 18.11 11.06 23.67
CA ASP A 215 18.33 12.42 23.19
C ASP A 215 17.02 13.13 22.81
N ALA A 216 16.06 12.43 22.19
CA ALA A 216 14.73 12.97 21.91
C ALA A 216 13.93 13.26 23.19
N ARG A 217 14.04 12.43 24.23
CA ARG A 217 13.39 12.64 25.53
C ARG A 217 14.06 13.75 26.34
N ARG A 218 15.40 13.87 26.30
CA ARG A 218 16.13 15.03 26.85
C ARG A 218 15.70 16.32 26.15
N SER A 219 15.62 16.31 24.82
CA SER A 219 15.18 17.45 24.02
C SER A 219 13.72 17.80 24.31
N GLY A 220 12.85 16.80 24.43
CA GLY A 220 11.45 16.97 24.83
C GLY A 220 11.30 17.55 26.23
N ALA A 221 12.05 17.05 27.22
CA ALA A 221 12.06 17.56 28.58
C ALA A 221 12.59 19.00 28.66
N ALA A 222 13.67 19.31 27.94
CA ALA A 222 14.21 20.66 27.81
C ALA A 222 13.21 21.64 27.16
N LEU A 223 12.33 21.13 26.30
CA LEU A 223 11.26 21.89 25.65
C LEU A 223 9.91 21.81 26.39
N CYS A 224 9.88 21.20 27.60
CA CYS A 224 8.66 20.91 28.36
C CYS A 224 7.55 20.19 27.57
N ARG A 225 7.91 19.41 26.54
CA ARG A 225 6.98 18.64 25.71
C ARG A 225 6.93 17.18 26.17
N GLN A 226 5.76 16.73 26.60
CA GLN A 226 5.51 15.32 26.89
C GLN A 226 5.33 14.53 25.58
N LEU A 227 5.92 13.34 25.50
CA LEU A 227 5.62 12.41 24.41
C LEU A 227 4.15 11.95 24.55
N PRO A 228 3.34 12.05 23.49
CA PRO A 228 1.92 11.74 23.57
C PRO A 228 1.69 10.24 23.85
N PRO A 229 0.60 9.90 24.56
CA PRO A 229 0.35 8.55 25.06
C PRO A 229 0.04 7.52 23.97
N PHE A 230 0.07 6.25 24.42
CA PHE A 230 -0.44 5.05 23.78
C PHE A 230 -1.83 5.27 23.14
N ASN A 231 -1.98 4.88 21.88
CA ASN A 231 -3.28 4.89 21.21
C ASN A 231 -3.80 3.46 21.13
N LEU A 232 -5.00 3.23 21.65
CA LEU A 232 -5.72 1.97 21.45
C LEU A 232 -6.21 1.92 20.00
N SER A 233 -5.84 0.88 19.26
CA SER A 233 -6.41 0.67 17.93
C SER A 233 -7.89 0.23 18.05
N PRO A 234 -8.68 0.39 16.98
CA PRO A 234 -10.01 -0.21 16.93
C PRO A 234 -9.93 -1.74 17.07
N PHE A 235 -11.08 -2.34 17.35
CA PHE A 235 -11.24 -3.79 17.37
C PHE A 235 -11.42 -4.30 15.94
N TYR A 236 -10.89 -5.48 15.70
CA TYR A 236 -11.01 -6.23 14.46
C TYR A 236 -11.72 -7.53 14.75
N ALA A 237 -12.76 -7.85 14.00
CA ALA A 237 -13.37 -9.17 13.98
C ALA A 237 -13.22 -9.79 12.59
N SER A 238 -13.01 -11.09 12.51
CA SER A 238 -12.97 -11.81 11.24
C SER A 238 -13.51 -13.23 11.39
N SER A 239 -14.06 -13.74 10.29
CA SER A 239 -14.38 -15.16 10.12
C SER A 239 -13.11 -16.02 10.16
N GLU A 240 -13.25 -17.33 10.38
CA GLU A 240 -12.14 -18.28 10.28
C GLU A 240 -11.49 -18.29 8.88
N LEU A 241 -12.29 -18.11 7.82
CA LEU A 241 -11.80 -18.07 6.43
C LEU A 241 -11.13 -16.73 6.06
N LEU A 242 -11.21 -15.71 6.93
CA LEU A 242 -10.62 -14.37 6.73
C LEU A 242 -11.14 -13.61 5.49
N ASP A 243 -12.20 -14.10 4.85
CA ASP A 243 -12.91 -13.50 3.73
C ASP A 243 -13.84 -12.35 4.16
N ARG A 244 -14.21 -12.34 5.45
CA ARG A 244 -15.09 -11.35 6.07
C ARG A 244 -14.37 -10.67 7.23
N TRP A 245 -14.23 -9.35 7.14
CA TRP A 245 -13.59 -8.52 8.16
C TRP A 245 -14.55 -7.45 8.68
N CYS A 246 -14.55 -7.22 9.98
CA CYS A 246 -15.19 -6.08 10.60
C CYS A 246 -14.16 -5.28 11.39
N VAL A 247 -14.18 -3.96 11.25
CA VAL A 247 -13.45 -3.05 12.13
C VAL A 247 -14.48 -2.22 12.88
N PHE A 248 -14.42 -2.23 14.21
CA PHE A 248 -15.35 -1.48 15.04
C PHE A 248 -14.66 -0.78 16.21
N GLY A 249 -15.20 0.36 16.61
CA GLY A 249 -14.53 1.27 17.54
C GLY A 249 -15.09 2.68 17.45
N GLU A 250 -14.47 3.60 18.16
CA GLU A 250 -14.87 5.01 18.11
C GLU A 250 -14.60 5.63 16.74
N ALA A 251 -15.39 6.64 16.37
CA ALA A 251 -15.26 7.32 15.08
C ALA A 251 -13.83 7.84 14.85
N SER A 252 -13.21 8.42 15.88
CA SER A 252 -11.84 8.94 15.84
C SER A 252 -10.76 7.86 15.64
N ALA A 253 -11.09 6.59 15.86
CA ALA A 253 -10.19 5.47 15.63
C ALA A 253 -10.37 4.83 14.24
N LEU A 254 -11.53 5.03 13.61
CA LEU A 254 -11.91 4.44 12.32
C LEU A 254 -11.76 5.40 11.15
N LEU A 255 -12.06 6.68 11.35
CA LEU A 255 -12.03 7.72 10.34
C LEU A 255 -10.73 8.51 10.38
N PRO A 256 -9.99 8.64 9.26
CA PRO A 256 -8.88 9.57 9.23
C PRO A 256 -9.39 10.96 9.64
N THR A 257 -8.65 11.66 10.49
CA THR A 257 -8.96 13.03 10.89
C THR A 257 -9.07 13.87 9.61
N SER A 258 -10.31 14.24 9.25
CA SER A 258 -10.74 15.10 8.13
C SER A 258 -9.60 15.97 7.58
N ALA A 259 -9.16 15.75 6.33
CA ALA A 259 -9.73 16.43 5.15
C ALA A 259 -9.75 17.98 5.20
N ALA A 260 -8.95 18.61 6.06
CA ALA A 260 -8.67 20.06 6.01
C ALA A 260 -7.17 20.34 6.20
N GLY A 261 -6.38 20.18 5.13
CA GLY A 261 -4.98 20.64 5.06
C GLY A 261 -4.00 19.98 6.04
N PRO A 262 -2.71 20.33 5.96
CA PRO A 262 -1.69 19.76 6.84
C PRO A 262 -1.78 20.41 8.22
N VAL A 263 -2.00 19.60 9.26
CA VAL A 263 -1.97 20.02 10.65
C VAL A 263 -0.51 20.14 11.09
N PRO A 264 -0.02 21.32 11.52
CA PRO A 264 1.34 21.46 12.05
C PRO A 264 1.46 20.72 13.39
N VAL A 265 2.66 20.20 13.67
CA VAL A 265 3.04 19.40 14.87
C VAL A 265 2.68 20.05 16.22
N SER A 266 2.36 21.35 16.24
CA SER A 266 1.96 22.06 17.46
C SER A 266 0.44 22.08 17.73
N ALA A 267 -0.41 21.57 16.84
CA ALA A 267 -1.85 21.38 17.08
C ALA A 267 -2.24 19.91 17.36
N LEU A 268 -1.25 19.01 17.45
CA LEU A 268 -1.40 17.55 17.59
C LEU A 268 -1.45 17.07 19.05
N SER A 269 -2.16 17.80 19.91
CA SER A 269 -2.46 17.33 21.28
C SER A 269 -3.71 16.43 21.27
N GLY A 270 -3.64 15.27 20.60
CA GLY A 270 -4.65 14.20 20.64
C GLY A 270 -4.91 13.50 19.30
N PRO A 271 -5.47 12.28 19.35
CA PRO A 271 -4.77 10.98 19.26
C PRO A 271 -4.17 10.72 17.87
N SER A 272 -3.26 9.74 17.76
CA SER A 272 -2.65 9.32 16.49
C SER A 272 -3.67 9.27 15.35
N THR A 273 -3.40 9.99 14.27
CA THR A 273 -4.10 9.94 12.97
C THR A 273 -4.76 8.58 12.76
N ALA A 274 -6.10 8.49 12.70
CA ALA A 274 -6.78 7.21 12.54
C ALA A 274 -6.21 6.48 11.31
N ALA A 275 -5.46 5.41 11.58
CA ALA A 275 -4.44 4.94 10.67
C ALA A 275 -5.02 3.94 9.66
N GLY A 276 -5.80 4.40 8.67
CA GLY A 276 -6.21 3.57 7.52
C GLY A 276 -6.70 2.16 7.88
N HIS A 277 -7.34 1.99 9.04
CA HIS A 277 -7.63 0.67 9.62
C HIS A 277 -8.65 -0.08 8.77
N HIS A 278 -9.62 0.65 8.21
CA HIS A 278 -10.54 0.11 7.20
C HIS A 278 -9.80 -0.30 5.93
N ARG A 279 -8.94 0.57 5.36
CA ARG A 279 -8.14 0.23 4.17
C ARG A 279 -7.34 -1.05 4.40
N ARG A 280 -6.70 -1.20 5.56
CA ARG A 280 -5.97 -2.43 5.94
C ARG A 280 -6.90 -3.65 6.01
N ALA A 281 -8.09 -3.50 6.60
CA ALA A 281 -9.07 -4.59 6.61
C ALA A 281 -9.49 -4.99 5.19
N ALA A 282 -9.67 -4.01 4.29
CA ALA A 282 -9.93 -4.28 2.88
C ALA A 282 -8.75 -4.95 2.16
N GLU A 283 -7.51 -4.54 2.44
CA GLU A 283 -6.32 -5.18 1.89
C GLU A 283 -6.22 -6.64 2.34
N LEU A 284 -6.57 -6.93 3.60
CA LEU A 284 -6.57 -8.28 4.17
C LEU A 284 -7.69 -9.14 3.62
N ALA A 285 -8.91 -8.61 3.53
CA ALA A 285 -10.04 -9.31 2.96
C ALA A 285 -9.76 -9.67 1.48
N LEU A 286 -9.21 -8.73 0.72
CA LEU A 286 -8.75 -8.97 -0.64
C LEU A 286 -7.65 -10.04 -0.68
N SER A 287 -6.68 -9.99 0.24
CA SER A 287 -5.61 -10.98 0.31
C SER A 287 -6.12 -12.38 0.62
N ALA A 288 -7.04 -12.52 1.56
CA ALA A 288 -7.64 -13.81 1.90
C ALA A 288 -8.43 -14.41 0.72
N ALA A 289 -9.08 -13.57 -0.09
CA ALA A 289 -9.80 -14.02 -1.28
C ALA A 289 -8.87 -14.43 -2.44
N ILE A 290 -7.66 -13.86 -2.51
CA ILE A 290 -6.77 -14.01 -3.67
C ILE A 290 -5.58 -14.95 -3.41
N LEU A 291 -4.89 -14.82 -2.26
CA LEU A 291 -3.69 -15.60 -1.93
C LEU A 291 -3.89 -17.13 -2.08
N PRO A 292 -4.91 -17.75 -1.45
CA PRO A 292 -5.10 -19.20 -1.57
C PRO A 292 -5.55 -19.62 -2.97
N ASN A 293 -6.45 -18.86 -3.60
CA ASN A 293 -7.09 -19.25 -4.86
C ASN A 293 -6.17 -19.11 -6.08
N TYR A 294 -5.19 -18.20 -6.02
CA TYR A 294 -4.31 -17.89 -7.17
C TYR A 294 -2.83 -18.15 -6.91
N ASN A 295 -2.50 -18.83 -5.80
CA ASN A 295 -1.13 -19.02 -5.31
C ASN A 295 -0.30 -17.71 -5.35
N ALA A 296 -0.93 -16.59 -5.01
CA ALA A 296 -0.32 -15.28 -5.12
C ALA A 296 0.68 -15.03 -3.97
N ALA A 297 1.60 -14.10 -4.19
CA ALA A 297 2.51 -13.55 -3.19
C ALA A 297 2.15 -12.09 -2.90
N TRP A 298 2.24 -11.70 -1.63
CA TRP A 298 2.10 -10.31 -1.22
C TRP A 298 3.43 -9.57 -1.40
N LEU A 299 3.42 -8.44 -2.10
CA LEU A 299 4.60 -7.62 -2.36
C LEU A 299 4.42 -6.17 -1.92
N ASN A 300 5.54 -5.57 -1.53
CA ASN A 300 5.69 -4.14 -1.30
C ASN A 300 6.48 -3.49 -2.43
N GLY A 301 5.81 -2.69 -3.26
CA GLY A 301 6.38 -2.17 -4.49
C GLY A 301 5.48 -1.17 -5.19
N ALA A 302 5.78 -0.88 -6.45
CA ALA A 302 4.88 -0.21 -7.37
C ALA A 302 4.89 -0.93 -8.71
N VAL A 303 3.81 -0.86 -9.46
CA VAL A 303 3.70 -1.52 -10.76
C VAL A 303 3.15 -0.54 -11.79
N VAL A 304 3.90 -0.38 -12.88
CA VAL A 304 3.53 0.46 -14.02
C VAL A 304 3.25 -0.44 -15.21
N SER A 305 2.14 -0.21 -15.89
CA SER A 305 1.70 -0.98 -17.04
C SER A 305 1.47 -0.10 -18.27
N SER A 306 1.61 -0.70 -19.45
CA SER A 306 1.31 -0.07 -20.73
C SER A 306 0.09 -0.77 -21.34
N PRO A 307 -1.07 -0.10 -21.46
CA PRO A 307 -2.24 -0.66 -22.14
C PRO A 307 -1.96 -0.99 -23.61
N ARG A 308 -1.03 -0.25 -24.24
CA ARG A 308 -0.66 -0.43 -25.65
C ARG A 308 0.11 -1.73 -25.89
N THR A 309 1.11 -2.01 -25.06
CA THR A 309 1.96 -3.21 -25.24
C THR A 309 1.50 -4.40 -24.40
N GLY A 310 0.59 -4.19 -23.44
CA GLY A 310 0.15 -5.20 -22.49
C GLY A 310 1.24 -5.64 -21.51
N LYS A 311 2.34 -4.89 -21.45
CA LYS A 311 3.50 -5.16 -20.60
C LYS A 311 3.39 -4.42 -19.27
N CYS A 312 4.06 -4.97 -18.25
CA CYS A 312 4.21 -4.34 -16.95
C CYS A 312 5.65 -4.42 -16.44
N VAL A 313 6.02 -3.45 -15.60
CA VAL A 313 7.29 -3.40 -14.87
C VAL A 313 7.00 -3.31 -13.38
N VAL A 314 7.65 -4.16 -12.60
CA VAL A 314 7.56 -4.16 -11.14
C VAL A 314 8.73 -3.39 -10.56
N ILE A 315 8.46 -2.36 -9.74
CA ILE A 315 9.45 -1.51 -9.09
C ILE A 315 9.49 -1.85 -7.60
N VAL A 316 10.66 -2.24 -7.12
CA VAL A 316 10.89 -2.67 -5.72
C VAL A 316 12.09 -1.94 -5.12
N GLY A 317 12.15 -1.87 -3.80
CA GLY A 317 13.28 -1.30 -3.10
C GLY A 317 13.00 -1.07 -1.61
N PRO A 318 14.03 -0.72 -0.83
CA PRO A 318 13.93 -0.43 0.60
C PRO A 318 12.86 0.60 0.95
N ARG A 319 12.60 0.75 2.26
CA ARG A 319 11.76 1.86 2.77
C ARG A 319 12.42 3.18 2.37
N SER A 320 11.58 4.14 1.95
CA SER A 320 12.05 5.45 1.47
C SER A 320 12.96 5.38 0.24
N SER A 321 12.92 4.32 -0.56
CA SER A 321 13.68 4.23 -1.84
C SER A 321 13.10 5.09 -2.97
N GLY A 322 11.96 5.76 -2.77
CA GLY A 322 11.28 6.52 -3.82
C GLY A 322 10.57 5.67 -4.87
N LYS A 323 10.36 4.36 -4.65
CA LYS A 323 9.69 3.47 -5.62
C LYS A 323 8.31 3.95 -6.10
N THR A 324 7.48 4.40 -5.17
CA THR A 324 6.15 4.95 -5.48
C THR A 324 6.27 6.25 -6.26
N THR A 325 7.18 7.13 -5.86
CA THR A 325 7.50 8.38 -6.55
C THR A 325 7.95 8.12 -7.99
N LEU A 326 8.85 7.15 -8.20
CA LEU A 326 9.33 6.76 -9.52
C LEU A 326 8.18 6.32 -10.42
N ALA A 327 7.27 5.50 -9.90
CA ALA A 327 6.10 5.05 -10.63
C ALA A 327 5.20 6.24 -11.03
N LEU A 328 5.00 7.19 -10.13
CA LEU A 328 4.25 8.42 -10.41
C LEU A 328 4.94 9.30 -11.48
N HIS A 329 6.27 9.39 -11.48
CA HIS A 329 7.01 10.07 -12.56
C HIS A 329 6.85 9.40 -13.91
N CYS A 330 6.71 8.06 -13.94
CA CYS A 330 6.48 7.35 -15.19
C CYS A 330 5.09 7.65 -15.77
N VAL A 331 4.06 7.71 -14.92
CA VAL A 331 2.64 7.84 -15.31
C VAL A 331 2.19 9.30 -15.47
N ALA A 332 2.79 10.23 -14.74
CA ALA A 332 2.50 11.65 -14.89
C ALA A 332 2.80 12.09 -16.34
N PRO A 333 1.95 12.94 -16.94
CA PRO A 333 2.23 13.48 -18.27
C PRO A 333 3.60 14.15 -18.21
N ALA A 334 4.49 13.76 -19.12
CA ALA A 334 5.73 14.51 -19.30
C ALA A 334 5.27 15.92 -19.66
N THR A 335 5.47 16.89 -18.77
CA THR A 335 5.37 18.28 -19.19
C THR A 335 6.40 18.43 -20.27
N ALA A 336 5.95 18.40 -21.53
CA ALA A 336 6.73 18.77 -22.67
C ALA A 336 7.50 20.03 -22.27
N GLU A 337 8.78 20.05 -22.59
CA GLU A 337 9.69 21.18 -22.43
C GLU A 337 9.03 22.45 -23.00
N SER A 338 8.21 23.11 -22.19
CA SER A 338 7.59 24.38 -22.48
C SER A 338 8.52 25.43 -21.91
N HIS A 339 9.67 25.58 -22.57
CA HIS A 339 10.41 26.83 -22.53
C HIS A 339 9.70 27.83 -23.44
N PRO A 340 9.07 28.90 -22.92
CA PRO A 340 8.90 30.09 -23.72
C PRO A 340 10.26 30.79 -23.79
N ARG A 341 10.71 31.02 -25.02
CA ARG A 341 11.85 31.86 -25.41
C ARG A 341 12.01 33.10 -24.52
N SER A 342 13.22 33.33 -23.99
CA SER A 342 13.72 34.67 -23.65
C SER A 342 15.25 34.71 -23.62
N HIS A 343 15.82 35.24 -24.71
CA HIS A 343 17.11 35.90 -24.96
C HIS A 343 18.38 35.71 -24.07
N HIS A 344 19.46 35.35 -24.79
CA HIS A 344 20.88 35.74 -24.66
C HIS A 344 21.69 35.42 -23.38
N HIS A 345 22.49 34.34 -23.43
CA HIS A 345 23.95 34.46 -23.59
C HIS A 345 24.58 33.10 -23.99
N ARG A 346 25.42 33.13 -25.04
CA ARG A 346 26.26 32.02 -25.50
C ARG A 346 27.31 31.67 -24.44
N TYR A 347 27.54 30.37 -24.19
CA TYR A 347 28.86 29.73 -24.33
C TYR A 347 28.68 28.23 -24.66
N PRO A 348 29.58 27.61 -25.44
CA PRO A 348 29.36 26.30 -26.05
C PRO A 348 30.06 25.18 -25.28
N THR A 349 29.44 24.01 -25.22
CA THR A 349 30.19 22.74 -25.23
C THR A 349 29.52 21.79 -26.19
N SER A 350 30.13 21.72 -27.37
CA SER A 350 29.94 20.77 -28.44
C SER A 350 30.23 19.33 -28.00
N ASN A 351 29.32 18.41 -28.29
CA ASN A 351 29.58 17.30 -29.20
C ASN A 351 28.27 16.56 -29.52
N THR A 352 27.55 17.14 -30.47
CA THR A 352 26.45 16.52 -31.19
C THR A 352 27.05 15.70 -32.33
N VAL A 353 27.01 14.37 -32.24
CA VAL A 353 26.94 13.53 -33.44
C VAL A 353 25.46 13.28 -33.67
N SER A 354 24.88 14.16 -34.49
CA SER A 354 23.55 14.02 -35.06
C SER A 354 23.55 12.85 -36.04
N ASN A 355 22.80 11.79 -35.73
CA ASN A 355 22.19 10.97 -36.77
C ASN A 355 20.68 11.11 -36.66
N ASN A 356 20.11 11.66 -37.73
CA ASN A 356 18.71 11.87 -37.96
C ASN A 356 17.94 10.54 -37.94
N THR A 357 17.08 10.37 -36.95
CA THR A 357 15.79 9.68 -37.12
C THR A 357 14.73 10.49 -36.37
N SER A 358 13.90 11.17 -37.15
CA SER A 358 12.66 11.76 -36.70
C SER A 358 11.71 10.65 -36.23
N HIS A 359 11.76 10.29 -34.96
CA HIS A 359 10.64 9.63 -34.29
C HIS A 359 9.81 10.72 -33.62
N GLY A 360 8.61 10.97 -34.17
CA GLY A 360 7.55 11.62 -33.41
C GLY A 360 7.40 10.88 -32.09
N GLY A 361 7.45 11.61 -30.98
CA GLY A 361 7.29 11.05 -29.64
C GLY A 361 5.89 10.47 -29.51
N ASP A 362 5.74 9.19 -29.82
CA ASP A 362 4.60 8.37 -29.41
C ASP A 362 4.60 8.38 -27.87
N ASP A 363 3.82 9.27 -27.29
CA ASP A 363 3.69 9.38 -25.84
C ASP A 363 3.01 8.09 -25.35
N VAL A 364 3.82 7.16 -24.85
CA VAL A 364 3.33 5.87 -24.36
C VAL A 364 2.44 6.16 -23.17
N GLN A 365 1.12 6.01 -23.33
CA GLN A 365 0.18 6.16 -22.23
C GLN A 365 0.46 5.05 -21.20
N LEU A 366 1.03 5.41 -20.06
CA LEU A 366 1.29 4.49 -18.95
C LEU A 366 0.18 4.57 -17.91
N ARG A 367 -0.05 3.47 -17.21
CA ARG A 367 -1.00 3.37 -16.10
C ARG A 367 -0.32 2.83 -14.85
N LEU A 368 -0.86 3.19 -13.69
CA LEU A 368 -0.43 2.61 -12.43
C LEU A 368 -1.34 1.44 -12.07
N THR A 369 -0.75 0.26 -11.90
CA THR A 369 -1.49 -0.93 -11.46
C THR A 369 -1.46 -1.09 -9.95
N ALA A 370 -0.34 -0.75 -9.32
CA ALA A 370 -0.16 -0.85 -7.88
C ALA A 370 0.80 0.22 -7.35
N ALA A 371 0.56 0.65 -6.11
CA ALA A 371 1.50 1.43 -5.31
C ALA A 371 1.46 0.94 -3.86
N GLU A 372 2.64 0.78 -3.26
CA GLU A 372 2.86 0.27 -1.91
C GLU A 372 2.58 -1.22 -1.72
N HIS A 373 1.33 -1.67 -1.81
CA HIS A 373 0.92 -3.02 -1.41
C HIS A 373 0.07 -3.67 -2.50
N PHE A 374 0.49 -4.85 -2.97
CA PHE A 374 -0.23 -5.57 -4.01
C PHE A 374 0.05 -7.07 -3.96
N LEU A 375 -0.78 -7.81 -4.67
CA LEU A 375 -0.70 -9.25 -4.86
C LEU A 375 -0.19 -9.55 -6.26
N ILE A 376 0.74 -10.49 -6.37
CA ILE A 376 1.23 -11.01 -7.65
C ILE A 376 1.01 -12.52 -7.73
N GLY A 377 0.40 -13.00 -8.80
CA GLY A 377 0.10 -14.41 -9.05
C GLY A 377 0.55 -14.84 -10.45
N ALA A 378 0.54 -16.14 -10.72
CA ALA A 378 0.73 -16.64 -12.07
C ALA A 378 -0.41 -16.13 -12.98
N GLY A 379 -0.07 -15.52 -14.12
CA GLY A 379 -1.05 -14.92 -15.02
C GLY A 379 -1.72 -15.94 -15.94
N THR A 380 -1.02 -17.01 -16.31
CA THR A 380 -1.51 -18.02 -17.25
C THR A 380 -2.78 -18.74 -16.75
N PRO A 381 -2.88 -19.19 -15.48
CA PRO A 381 -4.12 -19.80 -14.97
C PRO A 381 -5.32 -18.85 -15.04
N VAL A 382 -5.14 -17.59 -14.63
CA VAL A 382 -6.19 -16.56 -14.66
C VAL A 382 -6.60 -16.25 -16.10
N GLN A 383 -5.64 -16.16 -17.01
CA GLN A 383 -5.91 -15.94 -18.43
C GLN A 383 -6.73 -17.08 -19.04
N ARG A 384 -6.42 -18.35 -18.71
CA ARG A 384 -7.19 -19.51 -19.18
C ARG A 384 -8.62 -19.53 -18.64
N MET A 385 -8.80 -19.15 -17.37
CA MET A 385 -10.12 -19.03 -16.76
C MET A 385 -10.97 -17.96 -17.46
N LEU A 386 -10.36 -16.83 -17.83
CA LEU A 386 -11.06 -15.70 -18.44
C LEU A 386 -11.18 -15.79 -19.96
N ARG A 387 -10.27 -16.51 -20.63
CA ARG A 387 -10.22 -16.71 -22.08
C ARG A 387 -9.85 -18.16 -22.39
N PRO A 388 -10.77 -19.13 -22.23
CA PRO A 388 -10.50 -20.55 -22.40
C PRO A 388 -10.10 -20.94 -23.84
N HIS A 389 -10.45 -20.12 -24.83
CA HIS A 389 -10.20 -20.38 -26.25
C HIS A 389 -8.97 -19.67 -26.83
N MET A 390 -8.18 -18.97 -26.00
CA MET A 390 -6.98 -18.27 -26.50
C MET A 390 -5.82 -19.27 -26.65
N PRO A 391 -5.29 -19.49 -27.86
CA PRO A 391 -4.15 -20.37 -28.03
C PRO A 391 -2.93 -19.81 -27.28
N PRO A 392 -2.08 -20.68 -26.71
CA PRO A 392 -0.84 -20.25 -26.11
C PRO A 392 0.08 -19.69 -27.21
N ASN A 393 0.17 -18.37 -27.33
CA ASN A 393 1.21 -17.73 -28.14
C ASN A 393 2.56 -17.97 -27.47
N SER A 394 3.44 -18.73 -28.14
CA SER A 394 4.75 -19.19 -27.65
C SER A 394 5.77 -18.07 -27.46
N ASP A 395 5.56 -16.91 -28.08
CA ASP A 395 6.58 -15.88 -28.24
C ASP A 395 6.48 -14.74 -27.22
N LEU A 396 5.53 -14.83 -26.27
CA LEU A 396 5.26 -13.76 -25.30
C LEU A 396 5.92 -14.01 -23.92
N PRO A 397 6.34 -12.95 -23.20
CA PRO A 397 6.94 -13.05 -21.86
C PRO A 397 6.02 -13.76 -20.83
N PRO A 398 6.54 -14.20 -19.67
CA PRO A 398 5.70 -14.76 -18.61
C PRO A 398 4.63 -13.76 -18.19
N HIS A 399 3.41 -14.25 -17.97
CA HIS A 399 2.30 -13.40 -17.59
C HIS A 399 2.16 -13.39 -16.08
N VAL A 400 1.93 -12.21 -15.52
CA VAL A 400 1.66 -12.03 -14.10
C VAL A 400 0.25 -11.52 -13.92
N PHE A 401 -0.45 -12.11 -12.95
CA PHE A 401 -1.69 -11.58 -12.43
C PHE A 401 -1.36 -10.59 -11.32
N LEU A 402 -1.90 -9.39 -11.40
CA LEU A 402 -1.64 -8.30 -10.48
C LEU A 402 -2.96 -7.81 -9.89
N CYS A 403 -2.98 -7.56 -8.59
CA CYS A 403 -4.15 -7.02 -7.91
C CYS A 403 -3.75 -6.10 -6.75
N ALA A 404 -4.34 -4.91 -6.69
CA ALA A 404 -4.17 -3.94 -5.61
C ALA A 404 -5.47 -3.17 -5.38
N LEU A 405 -5.66 -2.63 -4.17
CA LEU A 405 -6.74 -1.68 -3.93
C LEU A 405 -6.43 -0.33 -4.59
N PRO A 406 -7.38 0.28 -5.32
CA PRO A 406 -7.26 1.68 -5.71
C PRO A 406 -7.32 2.53 -4.45
N HIS A 407 -6.34 3.38 -4.22
CA HIS A 407 -6.31 4.23 -3.03
C HIS A 407 -5.44 5.46 -3.27
N ARG A 408 -5.58 6.45 -2.40
CA ARG A 408 -4.72 7.65 -2.45
C ARG A 408 -3.29 7.29 -2.05
N VAL A 409 -2.37 7.51 -2.97
CA VAL A 409 -0.97 7.16 -2.83
C VAL A 409 -0.29 8.11 -1.87
N LYS A 410 0.55 7.58 -0.96
CA LYS A 410 1.37 8.41 -0.08
C LYS A 410 2.64 8.83 -0.79
N VAL A 411 2.90 10.13 -0.81
CA VAL A 411 4.13 10.71 -1.34
C VAL A 411 4.79 11.56 -0.27
N GLY A 412 6.11 11.42 -0.13
CA GLY A 412 6.89 12.28 0.76
C GLY A 412 7.00 13.70 0.19
N ILE A 413 7.20 14.69 1.06
CA ILE A 413 7.39 16.08 0.63
C ILE A 413 8.56 16.24 -0.36
N GLY A 414 9.65 15.50 -0.17
CA GLY A 414 10.79 15.48 -1.08
C GLY A 414 10.45 14.92 -2.46
N ALA A 415 9.47 14.02 -2.56
CA ALA A 415 8.95 13.53 -3.84
C ALA A 415 8.08 14.57 -4.56
N VAL A 416 7.34 15.37 -3.80
CA VAL A 416 6.46 16.42 -4.32
C VAL A 416 7.26 17.62 -4.84
N LEU A 417 8.21 18.10 -4.02
CA LEU A 417 9.03 19.27 -4.35
C LEU A 417 10.26 18.91 -5.18
N GLY A 418 10.60 17.62 -5.24
CA GLY A 418 11.63 17.04 -6.10
C GLY A 418 12.98 17.73 -5.98
N THR A 419 13.78 17.34 -5.00
CA THR A 419 15.17 17.84 -4.89
C THR A 419 16.08 17.33 -6.01
N LEU A 420 15.71 16.23 -6.69
CA LEU A 420 16.51 15.61 -7.76
C LEU A 420 15.82 15.63 -9.14
N HIS A 421 14.50 15.79 -9.18
CA HIS A 421 13.74 16.11 -10.38
C HIS A 421 12.31 16.53 -9.99
N PRO A 422 11.93 17.82 -10.07
CA PRO A 422 10.57 18.25 -9.71
C PRO A 422 9.53 17.63 -10.66
N ASN A 423 8.42 17.16 -10.09
CA ASN A 423 7.26 16.72 -10.86
C ASN A 423 6.14 17.77 -10.72
N PRO A 424 5.97 18.68 -11.70
CA PRO A 424 4.99 19.75 -11.59
C PRO A 424 3.55 19.22 -11.49
N SER A 425 3.24 18.09 -12.15
CA SER A 425 1.92 17.45 -12.07
C SER A 425 1.66 16.91 -10.65
N LEU A 426 2.66 16.33 -10.00
CA LEU A 426 2.55 15.87 -8.61
C LEU A 426 2.47 17.05 -7.64
N ALA A 427 3.26 18.10 -7.84
CA ALA A 427 3.21 19.32 -7.05
C ALA A 427 1.82 19.98 -7.13
N ALA A 428 1.25 20.09 -8.33
CA ALA A 428 -0.10 20.62 -8.54
C ALA A 428 -1.19 19.76 -7.89
N ALA A 429 -1.03 18.44 -7.90
CA ALA A 429 -1.95 17.49 -7.27
C ALA A 429 -1.85 17.46 -5.74
N THR A 430 -0.87 18.14 -5.14
CA THR A 430 -0.66 18.18 -3.69
C THR A 430 -1.03 19.52 -3.09
N THR A 431 -1.81 19.49 -2.00
CA THR A 431 -2.04 20.70 -1.20
C THR A 431 -0.87 20.93 -0.24
N LEU A 432 0.15 21.64 -0.72
CA LEU A 432 1.32 21.98 0.09
C LEU A 432 0.93 22.74 1.38
N PRO A 433 1.68 22.57 2.49
CA PRO A 433 1.53 23.37 3.70
C PRO A 433 1.58 24.86 3.46
N ALA A 434 0.82 25.63 4.27
CA ALA A 434 0.73 27.08 4.12
C ALA A 434 2.09 27.78 4.07
N PHE A 435 3.07 27.33 4.87
CA PHE A 435 4.43 27.89 4.85
C PHE A 435 5.17 27.64 3.51
N LEU A 436 4.91 26.51 2.84
CA LEU A 436 5.47 26.17 1.52
C LEU A 436 4.74 26.83 0.36
N ARG A 437 3.61 27.49 0.60
CA ARG A 437 2.91 28.30 -0.41
C ARG A 437 3.49 29.70 -0.56
N THR A 438 4.45 30.08 0.27
CA THR A 438 5.15 31.36 0.18
C THR A 438 6.55 31.15 -0.39
N ASP A 439 7.01 32.05 -1.27
CA ASP A 439 8.36 31.97 -1.84
C ASP A 439 9.45 31.94 -0.76
N ALA A 440 9.28 32.72 0.30
CA ALA A 440 10.20 32.75 1.43
C ALA A 440 10.26 31.40 2.14
N GLY A 441 9.10 30.83 2.50
CA GLY A 441 9.05 29.54 3.18
C GLY A 441 9.49 28.37 2.29
N LEU A 442 9.21 28.41 0.99
CA LEU A 442 9.72 27.43 0.03
C LEU A 442 11.25 27.52 -0.10
N ARG A 443 11.83 28.73 -0.21
CA ARG A 443 13.30 28.91 -0.25
C ARG A 443 13.98 28.45 1.03
N THR A 444 13.42 28.81 2.19
CA THR A 444 13.93 28.34 3.50
C THR A 444 13.83 26.82 3.61
N PHE A 445 12.78 26.22 3.06
CA PHE A 445 12.61 24.78 3.04
C PHE A 445 13.60 24.09 2.11
N LEU A 446 13.80 24.59 0.89
CA LEU A 446 14.76 24.07 -0.08
C LEU A 446 16.23 24.32 0.31
N ALA A 447 16.49 25.13 1.34
CA ALA A 447 17.82 25.28 1.92
C ALA A 447 18.26 24.08 2.78
N ASN A 448 17.34 23.16 3.09
CA ASN A 448 17.69 21.89 3.73
C ASN A 448 18.45 20.98 2.75
N THR A 449 19.29 20.07 3.28
CA THR A 449 19.99 19.10 2.44
C THR A 449 19.02 18.11 1.80
N ASP A 450 19.40 17.55 0.65
CA ASP A 450 18.58 16.56 -0.06
C ASP A 450 18.21 15.37 0.82
N ARG A 451 19.13 14.93 1.69
CA ARG A 451 18.84 13.88 2.68
C ARG A 451 17.73 14.28 3.65
N VAL A 452 17.77 15.49 4.21
CA VAL A 452 16.73 15.96 5.13
C VAL A 452 15.39 15.98 4.41
N LEU A 453 15.34 16.56 3.21
CA LEU A 453 14.13 16.64 2.40
C LEU A 453 13.58 15.26 1.99
N TRP A 454 14.47 14.30 1.77
CA TRP A 454 14.17 12.90 1.48
C TRP A 454 13.64 12.13 2.70
N GLU A 455 14.24 12.35 3.87
CA GLU A 455 13.88 11.69 5.13
C GLU A 455 12.67 12.35 5.81
N MET A 456 12.25 13.54 5.38
CA MET A 456 11.06 14.19 5.91
C MET A 456 9.83 13.30 5.75
N SER A 457 9.35 12.82 6.90
CA SER A 457 8.23 11.88 7.05
C SER A 457 6.86 12.49 6.77
N MET A 458 6.80 13.72 6.26
CA MET A 458 5.54 14.34 5.85
C MET A 458 5.04 13.61 4.60
N HIS A 459 4.06 12.75 4.81
CA HIS A 459 3.38 12.01 3.76
C HIS A 459 2.11 12.75 3.35
N TYR A 460 2.04 13.14 2.08
CA TYR A 460 0.83 13.66 1.45
C TYR A 460 0.10 12.53 0.75
N HIS A 461 -1.22 12.53 0.87
CA HIS A 461 -2.08 11.63 0.13
C HIS A 461 -2.50 12.31 -1.17
N VAL A 462 -2.21 11.67 -2.30
CA VAL A 462 -2.51 12.18 -3.63
C VAL A 462 -3.38 11.20 -4.38
N SER A 463 -4.45 11.68 -5.02
CA SER A 463 -5.23 10.88 -5.96
C SER A 463 -4.52 10.83 -7.30
N LEU A 464 -4.42 9.66 -7.95
CA LEU A 464 -3.82 9.58 -9.28
C LEU A 464 -4.59 10.38 -10.32
N ARG A 465 -5.91 10.49 -10.13
CA ARG A 465 -6.74 11.33 -11.00
C ARG A 465 -6.20 12.76 -10.99
N ASP A 466 -5.88 13.31 -9.83
CA ASP A 466 -5.35 14.67 -9.69
C ASP A 466 -3.98 14.82 -10.40
N VAL A 467 -3.15 13.76 -10.39
CA VAL A 467 -1.84 13.75 -11.07
C VAL A 467 -1.97 13.70 -12.59
N CYS A 468 -3.01 13.03 -13.11
CA CYS A 468 -3.17 12.74 -14.54
C CYS A 468 -4.24 13.62 -15.24
N SER A 469 -4.97 14.46 -14.51
CA SER A 469 -6.10 15.25 -15.04
C SER A 469 -5.70 16.41 -15.95
N SER A 470 -4.41 16.67 -16.13
CA SER A 470 -3.89 17.82 -16.89
C SER A 470 -3.91 17.64 -18.43
N SER A 471 -4.38 16.51 -18.97
CA SER A 471 -4.20 16.19 -20.41
C SER A 471 -5.45 15.76 -21.21
N SER A 472 -6.69 16.06 -20.81
CA SER A 472 -7.84 15.73 -21.69
C SER A 472 -9.06 16.65 -21.53
N SER A 473 -9.06 17.72 -22.32
CA SER A 473 -10.26 18.46 -22.70
C SER A 473 -10.77 18.01 -24.07
N SER A 474 -11.28 16.77 -24.20
CA SER A 474 -12.23 16.40 -25.27
C SER A 474 -12.62 14.92 -25.18
N SER A 475 -13.93 14.68 -25.28
CA SER A 475 -14.65 13.44 -25.64
C SER A 475 -14.55 12.20 -24.73
N ASN A 476 -15.72 11.85 -24.19
CA ASN A 476 -16.26 10.56 -23.74
C ASN A 476 -15.30 9.34 -23.68
N GLU A 477 -15.21 8.75 -22.47
CA GLU A 477 -14.39 7.60 -22.05
C GLU A 477 -12.90 7.88 -21.74
N ALA A 478 -12.64 8.84 -20.84
CA ALA A 478 -11.34 8.92 -20.18
C ALA A 478 -11.17 7.71 -19.23
N SER A 479 -10.52 6.65 -19.71
CA SER A 479 -10.15 5.50 -18.90
C SER A 479 -9.32 5.94 -17.68
N SER A 480 -9.65 5.45 -16.48
CA SER A 480 -8.92 5.79 -15.25
C SER A 480 -7.40 5.57 -15.43
N PRO A 481 -6.53 6.47 -14.93
CA PRO A 481 -5.08 6.26 -14.91
C PRO A 481 -4.66 5.11 -13.98
N TRP A 482 -5.59 4.66 -13.13
CA TRP A 482 -5.43 3.50 -12.25
C TRP A 482 -5.99 2.23 -12.91
N GLN A 483 -5.26 1.13 -12.82
CA GLN A 483 -5.70 -0.19 -13.31
C GLN A 483 -5.46 -1.25 -12.22
N PRO A 484 -6.38 -1.40 -11.24
CA PRO A 484 -6.08 -2.06 -9.97
C PRO A 484 -5.89 -3.57 -10.08
N ALA A 485 -6.46 -4.19 -11.13
CA ALA A 485 -6.36 -5.61 -11.37
C ALA A 485 -6.11 -5.90 -12.86
N GLY A 486 -5.30 -6.91 -13.15
CA GLY A 486 -5.08 -7.31 -14.53
C GLY A 486 -4.08 -8.44 -14.71
N VAL A 487 -4.07 -8.98 -15.92
CA VAL A 487 -3.04 -9.91 -16.40
C VAL A 487 -2.18 -9.18 -17.41
N SER A 488 -0.86 -9.16 -17.20
CA SER A 488 0.08 -8.45 -18.05
C SER A 488 1.35 -9.26 -18.25
N ALA A 489 2.00 -9.09 -19.40
CA ALA A 489 3.30 -9.69 -19.65
C ALA A 489 4.36 -8.96 -18.82
N LEU A 490 5.18 -9.68 -18.05
CA LEU A 490 6.24 -9.06 -17.26
C LEU A 490 7.40 -8.68 -18.19
N ALA A 491 7.71 -7.39 -18.29
CA ALA A 491 8.87 -6.89 -19.04
C ALA A 491 10.16 -6.95 -18.20
N GLY A 492 10.05 -6.73 -16.89
CA GLY A 492 11.19 -6.79 -15.98
C GLY A 492 10.87 -6.32 -14.57
N VAL A 493 11.83 -6.51 -13.67
CA VAL A 493 11.79 -6.02 -12.29
C VAL A 493 12.88 -4.98 -12.12
N VAL A 494 12.53 -3.76 -11.70
CA VAL A 494 13.48 -2.69 -11.38
C VAL A 494 13.66 -2.63 -9.86
N MET A 495 14.86 -2.96 -9.40
CA MET A 495 15.22 -2.88 -7.99
C MET A 495 16.05 -1.63 -7.72
N LEU A 496 15.53 -0.80 -6.84
CA LEU A 496 16.13 0.45 -6.41
C LEU A 496 17.08 0.21 -5.25
N ASP A 497 18.38 0.15 -5.56
CA ASP A 497 19.49 -0.14 -4.64
C ASP A 497 20.54 1.00 -4.65
N TRP A 498 20.04 2.22 -4.82
CA TRP A 498 20.80 3.46 -4.75
C TRP A 498 21.17 3.86 -3.32
N SER A 499 22.32 4.53 -3.17
CA SER A 499 22.91 4.95 -1.91
C SER A 499 22.31 6.28 -1.44
N VAL A 500 21.43 6.19 -0.44
CA VAL A 500 20.77 7.36 0.18
C VAL A 500 21.79 8.22 0.95
N ASP A 501 22.90 7.64 1.42
CA ASP A 501 23.96 8.39 2.10
C ASP A 501 24.65 9.41 1.20
N GLU A 502 24.61 9.25 -0.12
CA GLU A 502 25.12 10.25 -1.05
C GLU A 502 24.28 11.54 -1.03
N LEU A 503 22.99 11.46 -0.66
CA LEU A 503 22.13 12.64 -0.46
C LEU A 503 22.57 13.51 0.72
N ALA A 504 23.42 12.97 1.61
CA ALA A 504 23.96 13.71 2.76
C ALA A 504 25.18 14.57 2.40
N ARG A 505 25.79 14.36 1.22
CA ARG A 505 27.04 15.01 0.84
C ARG A 505 26.75 16.45 0.38
N ALA A 506 27.46 17.41 0.97
CA ALA A 506 27.30 18.84 0.67
C ALA A 506 27.95 19.28 -0.66
N ALA A 507 28.82 18.45 -1.25
CA ALA A 507 29.53 18.76 -2.49
C ALA A 507 28.84 18.08 -3.69
N PRO A 508 28.76 18.75 -4.85
CA PRO A 508 28.25 18.15 -6.08
C PRO A 508 29.22 17.07 -6.58
N THR A 509 29.07 15.84 -6.09
CA THR A 509 29.71 14.68 -6.71
C THR A 509 28.96 14.31 -7.99
N PRO A 510 29.67 13.99 -9.10
CA PRO A 510 29.01 13.50 -10.30
C PRO A 510 28.17 12.27 -9.97
N ALA A 511 26.88 12.32 -10.33
CA ALA A 511 25.96 11.22 -10.08
C ALA A 511 26.44 9.97 -10.83
N HIS A 512 26.80 8.92 -10.10
CA HIS A 512 27.22 7.64 -10.65
C HIS A 512 26.08 6.65 -10.49
N THR A 513 25.12 6.69 -11.42
CA THR A 513 24.05 5.69 -11.46
C THR A 513 24.46 4.57 -12.42
N ARG A 514 24.50 3.34 -11.92
CA ARG A 514 24.78 2.14 -12.71
C ARG A 514 23.54 1.25 -12.74
N VAL A 515 23.25 0.66 -13.89
CA VAL A 515 22.19 -0.35 -14.01
C VAL A 515 22.84 -1.71 -14.26
N ARG A 516 22.70 -2.64 -13.32
CA ARG A 516 23.12 -4.03 -13.49
C ARG A 516 21.92 -4.87 -13.90
N ARG A 517 22.03 -5.57 -15.02
CA ARG A 517 20.98 -6.46 -15.55
C ARG A 517 21.34 -7.91 -15.25
N VAL A 518 20.38 -8.66 -14.72
CA VAL A 518 20.48 -10.11 -14.48
C VAL A 518 19.18 -10.77 -14.96
N PRO A 519 19.20 -11.72 -15.90
CA PRO A 519 17.98 -12.38 -16.35
C PRO A 519 17.27 -13.09 -15.19
N LEU A 520 15.94 -12.97 -15.08
CA LEU A 520 15.20 -13.53 -13.94
C LEU A 520 15.33 -15.05 -13.86
N HIS A 521 15.28 -15.72 -15.01
CA HIS A 521 15.43 -17.18 -15.12
C HIS A 521 16.87 -17.67 -14.91
N ALA A 522 17.86 -16.78 -14.93
CA ALA A 522 19.29 -17.09 -14.82
C ALA A 522 19.93 -16.39 -13.61
N GLY A 523 19.36 -16.62 -12.42
CA GLY A 523 19.90 -16.12 -11.14
C GLY A 523 19.34 -14.77 -10.67
N GLY A 524 18.62 -14.03 -11.53
CA GLY A 524 18.00 -12.76 -11.13
C GLY A 524 16.93 -12.90 -10.07
N LEU A 525 16.12 -13.97 -10.10
CA LEU A 525 15.11 -14.22 -9.07
C LEU A 525 15.73 -14.55 -7.69
N PRO A 526 16.68 -15.50 -7.56
CA PRO A 526 17.41 -15.72 -6.30
C PRO A 526 18.03 -14.44 -5.74
N GLU A 527 18.59 -13.61 -6.61
CA GLU A 527 19.20 -12.34 -6.21
C GLU A 527 18.16 -11.34 -5.67
N LEU A 528 17.01 -11.20 -6.36
CA LEU A 528 15.87 -10.40 -5.90
C LEU A 528 15.39 -10.86 -4.52
N LEU A 529 15.25 -12.17 -4.31
CA LEU A 529 14.80 -12.73 -3.03
C LEU A 529 15.82 -12.50 -1.91
N THR A 530 17.11 -12.56 -2.24
CA THR A 530 18.20 -12.35 -1.27
C THR A 530 18.31 -10.89 -0.85
N ARG A 531 18.40 -9.96 -1.82
CA ARG A 531 18.51 -8.52 -1.54
C ARG A 531 17.18 -7.92 -1.04
N GLY A 532 16.06 -8.43 -1.56
CA GLY A 532 14.71 -7.99 -1.25
C GLY A 532 14.12 -8.51 0.05
N ARG A 533 14.75 -9.49 0.71
CA ARG A 533 14.19 -10.21 1.86
C ARG A 533 13.59 -9.30 2.93
N ASP A 534 14.28 -8.20 3.23
CA ASP A 534 13.90 -7.29 4.31
C ASP A 534 12.84 -6.26 3.94
N TYR A 535 12.42 -6.13 2.69
CA TYR A 535 11.45 -5.09 2.32
C TYR A 535 10.38 -5.54 1.34
N LEU A 536 10.65 -6.58 0.55
CA LEU A 536 9.78 -7.05 -0.52
C LEU A 536 8.49 -7.65 0.03
N PHE A 537 8.58 -8.49 1.05
CA PHE A 537 7.44 -9.21 1.63
C PHE A 537 6.90 -8.56 2.92
N ARG A 538 7.36 -7.35 3.28
CA ARG A 538 6.86 -6.67 4.49
C ARG A 538 5.45 -6.15 4.25
N GLY A 539 4.46 -6.98 4.54
CA GLY A 539 3.06 -6.57 4.60
C GLY A 539 2.62 -6.21 6.02
N HIS A 540 1.31 -6.00 6.14
CA HIS A 540 0.70 -5.74 7.42
C HIS A 540 0.77 -7.04 8.24
N TYR A 541 1.20 -7.01 9.50
CA TYR A 541 1.37 -8.23 10.31
C TYR A 541 0.07 -9.06 10.51
N LEU A 542 -1.13 -8.58 10.11
CA LEU A 542 -2.36 -9.40 10.03
C LEU A 542 -2.34 -10.35 8.82
N VAL A 543 -1.62 -10.04 7.76
CA VAL A 543 -1.40 -10.99 6.66
C VAL A 543 -0.72 -12.26 7.19
N ARG A 544 0.10 -12.14 8.26
CA ARG A 544 0.68 -13.29 8.99
C ARG A 544 -0.34 -14.23 9.63
N SER A 545 -1.62 -13.84 9.77
CA SER A 545 -2.67 -14.80 10.16
C SER A 545 -3.22 -15.61 8.99
N VAL A 546 -2.96 -15.19 7.76
CA VAL A 546 -3.32 -15.90 6.52
C VAL A 546 -2.13 -16.72 6.00
N TYR A 547 -0.90 -16.20 6.16
CA TYR A 547 0.28 -16.67 5.45
C TYR A 547 1.58 -16.10 6.04
N ASP A 548 2.63 -16.91 6.22
CA ASP A 548 3.91 -16.43 6.75
C ASP A 548 4.72 -15.75 5.64
N GLU A 549 4.58 -14.42 5.55
CA GLU A 549 5.28 -13.59 4.56
C GLU A 549 6.80 -13.79 4.53
N ALA A 550 7.44 -14.17 5.65
CA ALA A 550 8.88 -14.35 5.70
C ALA A 550 9.33 -15.69 5.09
N VAL A 551 8.46 -16.70 5.15
CA VAL A 551 8.75 -18.07 4.71
C VAL A 551 8.08 -18.35 3.39
N ASP A 552 6.75 -18.26 3.34
CA ASP A 552 5.99 -18.59 2.15
C ASP A 552 5.93 -17.42 1.14
N GLY A 553 6.34 -16.21 1.54
CA GLY A 553 6.65 -15.03 0.68
C GLY A 553 7.53 -15.39 -0.52
N PRO A 554 8.82 -15.62 -0.26
CA PRO A 554 9.80 -16.03 -1.26
C PRO A 554 9.39 -17.30 -2.02
N ALA A 555 8.84 -18.30 -1.32
CA ALA A 555 8.47 -19.58 -1.93
C ALA A 555 7.39 -19.41 -3.00
N ARG A 556 6.30 -18.70 -2.70
CA ARG A 556 5.22 -18.47 -3.67
C ARG A 556 5.66 -17.64 -4.85
N LEU A 557 6.52 -16.63 -4.63
CA LEU A 557 7.08 -15.86 -5.74
C LEU A 557 7.96 -16.74 -6.65
N ALA A 558 8.73 -17.66 -6.07
CA ALA A 558 9.53 -18.61 -6.84
C ALA A 558 8.68 -19.62 -7.60
N ASP A 559 7.67 -20.19 -6.95
CA ASP A 559 6.74 -21.14 -7.55
C ASP A 559 5.94 -20.51 -8.69
N LEU A 560 5.52 -19.25 -8.54
CA LEU A 560 4.88 -18.47 -9.59
C LEU A 560 5.74 -18.43 -10.87
N PHE A 561 7.01 -18.07 -10.74
CA PHE A 561 7.89 -17.99 -11.89
C PHE A 561 8.20 -19.37 -12.46
N ALA A 562 8.38 -20.38 -11.61
CA ALA A 562 8.55 -21.76 -12.05
C ALA A 562 7.34 -22.26 -12.86
N GLN A 563 6.11 -21.96 -12.42
CA GLN A 563 4.88 -22.31 -13.14
C GLN A 563 4.78 -21.60 -14.49
N GLU A 564 5.04 -20.30 -14.55
CA GLU A 564 5.03 -19.55 -15.81
C GLU A 564 6.12 -20.04 -16.77
N TRP A 565 7.33 -20.34 -16.28
CA TRP A 565 8.41 -20.88 -17.11
C TRP A 565 8.18 -22.33 -17.55
N ALA A 566 7.55 -23.16 -16.72
CA ALA A 566 7.16 -24.51 -17.11
C ALA A 566 6.07 -24.49 -18.19
N ALA A 567 5.12 -23.55 -18.08
CA ALA A 567 4.11 -23.34 -19.10
C ALA A 567 4.70 -22.73 -20.39
N ARG A 568 5.74 -21.90 -20.26
CA ARG A 568 6.36 -21.13 -21.35
C ARG A 568 7.87 -20.97 -21.08
N PRO A 569 8.72 -21.85 -21.61
CA PRO A 569 10.17 -21.75 -21.43
C PRO A 569 10.68 -20.38 -21.89
N PRO A 570 11.59 -19.73 -21.16
CA PRO A 570 12.10 -18.42 -21.55
C PRO A 570 12.80 -18.50 -22.90
N ALA A 571 12.47 -17.59 -23.83
CA ALA A 571 13.21 -17.43 -25.06
C ALA A 571 14.69 -17.14 -24.75
N THR A 572 15.59 -17.82 -25.44
CA THR A 572 17.04 -17.59 -25.33
C THR A 572 17.39 -16.23 -25.97
N GLY A 573 17.62 -15.20 -25.16
CA GLY A 573 18.08 -13.89 -25.65
C GLY A 573 17.59 -12.70 -24.83
N ASP A 574 17.72 -11.50 -25.41
CA ASP A 574 17.40 -10.21 -24.78
C ASP A 574 15.91 -9.99 -24.48
N ALA A 575 15.01 -10.82 -25.00
CA ALA A 575 13.56 -10.71 -24.84
C ALA A 575 13.04 -11.26 -23.50
N ALA A 576 13.86 -12.01 -22.75
CA ALA A 576 13.45 -12.55 -21.45
C ALA A 576 13.46 -11.46 -20.35
N PRO A 577 12.47 -11.49 -19.43
CA PRO A 577 12.42 -10.49 -18.36
C PRO A 577 13.63 -10.60 -17.45
N SER A 578 14.14 -9.44 -17.04
CA SER A 578 15.36 -9.31 -16.26
C SER A 578 15.13 -8.51 -14.98
N LEU A 579 15.94 -8.79 -13.96
CA LEU A 579 16.15 -7.92 -12.81
C LEU A 579 17.12 -6.82 -13.22
N HIS A 580 16.72 -5.56 -13.02
CA HIS A 580 17.54 -4.38 -13.23
C HIS A 580 17.81 -3.71 -11.88
N CYS A 581 19.03 -3.86 -11.37
CA CYS A 581 19.47 -3.22 -10.14
C CYS A 581 20.00 -1.82 -10.47
N VAL A 582 19.31 -0.79 -10.00
CA VAL A 582 19.74 0.60 -10.12
C VAL A 582 20.57 0.93 -8.87
N GLU A 583 21.89 1.00 -9.05
CA GLU A 583 22.89 1.14 -7.99
C GLU A 583 23.57 2.53 -8.09
N GLY A 584 24.09 3.02 -6.95
CA GLY A 584 24.83 4.29 -6.88
C GLY A 584 23.95 5.50 -6.57
N SER A 585 24.18 6.64 -7.21
CA SER A 585 23.50 7.90 -6.86
C SER A 585 22.01 7.89 -7.24
N VAL A 586 21.20 8.61 -6.47
CA VAL A 586 19.76 8.74 -6.73
C VAL A 586 19.52 9.55 -8.02
N ASN A 587 19.01 8.92 -9.08
CA ASN A 587 18.73 9.54 -10.38
C ASN A 587 17.42 9.03 -10.99
N PHE A 588 16.34 9.78 -10.78
CA PHE A 588 15.02 9.41 -11.30
C PHE A 588 14.95 9.39 -12.82
N SER A 589 15.68 10.28 -13.52
CA SER A 589 15.66 10.31 -14.99
C SER A 589 16.15 9.00 -15.60
N ALA A 590 17.27 8.47 -15.12
CA ALA A 590 17.81 7.19 -15.59
C ALA A 590 16.84 6.04 -15.33
N ALA A 591 16.23 6.00 -14.13
CA ALA A 591 15.27 4.98 -13.75
C ALA A 591 13.95 5.07 -14.54
N THR A 592 13.41 6.28 -14.76
CA THR A 592 12.20 6.51 -15.56
C THR A 592 12.42 6.15 -17.02
N GLN A 593 13.56 6.51 -17.60
CA GLN A 593 13.92 6.11 -18.96
C GLN A 593 14.03 4.60 -19.10
N LEU A 594 14.62 3.91 -18.11
CA LEU A 594 14.68 2.45 -18.07
C LEU A 594 13.27 1.83 -18.08
N VAL A 595 12.38 2.29 -17.21
CA VAL A 595 10.99 1.79 -17.14
C VAL A 595 10.26 2.01 -18.46
N ARG A 596 10.37 3.21 -19.06
CA ARG A 596 9.75 3.52 -20.36
C ARG A 596 10.28 2.64 -21.48
N ARG A 597 11.59 2.39 -21.54
CA ARG A 597 12.19 1.48 -22.54
C ARG A 597 11.67 0.06 -22.40
N LEU A 598 11.56 -0.46 -21.18
CA LEU A 598 11.03 -1.80 -20.93
C LEU A 598 9.55 -1.95 -21.32
N LEU A 599 8.76 -0.87 -21.26
CA LEU A 599 7.34 -0.87 -21.60
C LEU A 599 7.06 -0.54 -23.07
N ALA A 600 8.02 0.07 -23.76
CA ALA A 600 7.94 0.43 -25.18
C ALA A 600 8.46 -0.68 -26.11
N ALA A 601 9.52 -1.39 -25.70
CA ALA A 601 9.96 -2.64 -26.35
C ALA A 601 8.91 -3.72 -26.15
#